data_AF-A0A9P5GAL8-F1
#
_entry.id   AF-A0A9P5GAL8-F1
#
_cell.length_a   1.000
_cell.length_b   1.000
_cell.length_c   1.000
_cell.angle_alpha   90.00
_cell.angle_beta   90.00
_cell.angle_gamma   90.00
#
_symmetry.space_group_name_H-M   'P 1'
#
loop_
_entity.id
_entity.type
_entity.pdbx_description
1 polymer ?
#
loop_
_entity_poly.entity_id
_entity_poly.type
_entity_poly.pdbx_seq_one_letter_code
_entity_poly.pdbx_strand_id
1 'polypeptide(L)'
;MSTEEEFSFFDLVSEDLLPSRPTENLGESFLTFDGLLPAPGLKVTEDGGAAGCGGKLWPAGELLSRYMIRTNDQYNGKFTNILELGSGTGLVGLAIASLRREQKDLKVWVTDQEYVGMLTNAGS
;
A
#
# COMPACT_ATOMS: atom_id res chain seq x y z
N MET A 1 -13.02 47.72 -7.69
CA MET A 1 -13.49 46.32 -7.81
C MET A 1 -12.50 45.49 -7.00
N SER A 2 -12.81 45.29 -5.72
CA SER A 2 -11.96 44.53 -4.79
C SER A 2 -12.08 43.05 -5.13
N THR A 3 -10.97 42.42 -5.48
CA THR A 3 -10.88 40.97 -5.66
C THR A 3 -10.95 40.33 -4.28
N GLU A 4 -12.01 39.57 -4.03
CA GLU A 4 -12.12 38.73 -2.84
C GLU A 4 -11.17 37.54 -3.02
N GLU A 5 -10.13 37.46 -2.19
CA GLU A 5 -9.24 36.30 -2.14
C GLU A 5 -10.04 35.12 -1.58
N GLU A 6 -10.21 34.09 -2.39
CA GLU A 6 -10.88 32.85 -2.03
C GLU A 6 -9.94 32.02 -1.14
N PHE A 7 -10.13 32.12 0.17
CA PHE A 7 -9.33 31.42 1.19
C PHE A 7 -9.68 29.92 1.18
N SER A 8 -8.73 29.05 0.83
CA SER A 8 -8.97 27.60 0.78
C SER A 8 -8.85 26.99 2.17
N PHE A 9 -9.74 26.04 2.50
CA PHE A 9 -9.62 25.22 3.71
C PHE A 9 -8.24 24.51 3.80
N PHE A 10 -7.63 24.19 2.66
CA PHE A 10 -6.32 23.56 2.61
C PHE A 10 -5.16 24.51 2.98
N ASP A 11 -5.35 25.82 2.87
CA ASP A 11 -4.34 26.81 3.32
C ASP A 11 -4.26 26.91 4.85
N LEU A 12 -5.31 26.47 5.56
CA LEU A 12 -5.37 26.41 7.03
C LEU A 12 -4.74 25.14 7.60
N VAL A 13 -4.59 24.09 6.79
CA VAL A 13 -3.95 22.83 7.21
C VAL A 13 -2.48 22.90 6.82
N SER A 14 -1.67 23.50 7.70
CA SER A 14 -0.22 23.46 7.55
C SER A 14 0.24 21.99 7.54
N GLU A 15 1.02 21.60 6.53
CA GLU A 15 1.69 20.28 6.46
C GLU A 15 2.58 19.98 7.69
N ASP A 16 2.90 21.02 8.47
CA ASP A 16 3.73 20.98 9.67
C ASP A 16 2.98 20.49 10.93
N LEU A 17 1.67 20.25 10.85
CA LEU A 17 0.86 19.80 12.00
C LEU A 17 1.11 18.34 12.40
N LEU A 18 1.89 17.59 11.62
CA LEU A 18 2.24 16.20 11.93
C LEU A 18 3.76 16.06 11.97
N PRO A 19 4.35 15.61 13.10
CA PRO A 19 5.78 15.36 13.15
C PRO A 19 6.16 14.33 12.09
N SER A 20 7.33 14.54 11.47
CA SER A 20 7.90 13.57 10.54
C SER A 20 7.92 12.20 11.21
N ARG A 21 7.22 11.23 10.61
CA ARG A 21 7.08 9.91 11.18
C ARG A 21 8.47 9.25 11.24
N PRO A 22 8.91 8.70 12.39
CA PRO A 22 10.20 8.04 12.47
C PRO A 22 10.28 6.91 11.42
N THR A 23 11.45 6.80 10.78
CA THR A 23 11.80 5.64 9.95
C THR A 23 11.91 4.43 10.86
N GLU A 24 10.88 3.59 10.82
CA GLU A 24 10.73 2.37 11.61
C GLU A 24 10.39 1.25 10.62
N ASN A 25 10.81 0.02 10.91
CA ASN A 25 10.64 -1.16 10.06
C ASN A 25 11.39 -1.05 8.72
N LEU A 26 12.72 -1.13 8.80
CA LEU A 26 13.60 -1.29 7.64
C LEU A 26 14.00 -2.75 7.52
N GLY A 27 13.84 -3.34 6.34
CA GLY A 27 14.33 -4.69 6.06
C GLY A 27 13.28 -5.62 5.45
N GLU A 28 13.43 -6.92 5.71
CA GLU A 28 12.61 -7.97 5.11
C GLU A 28 11.70 -8.62 6.14
N SER A 29 10.41 -8.63 5.85
CA SER A 29 9.37 -9.30 6.62
C SER A 29 8.90 -10.56 5.90
N PHE A 30 8.80 -11.67 6.63
CA PHE A 30 8.29 -12.93 6.10
C PHE A 30 6.91 -13.23 6.69
N LEU A 31 5.90 -13.24 5.82
CA LEU A 31 4.49 -13.36 6.18
C LEU A 31 3.92 -14.67 5.64
N THR A 32 3.67 -15.60 6.55
CA THR A 32 2.93 -16.85 6.26
C THR A 32 1.45 -16.73 6.61
N PHE A 33 1.06 -15.64 7.30
CA PHE A 33 -0.27 -15.44 7.88
C PHE A 33 -0.72 -16.66 8.70
N ASP A 34 0.10 -17.10 9.64
CA ASP A 34 -0.18 -18.26 10.50
C ASP A 34 -0.35 -19.57 9.70
N GLY A 35 0.36 -19.68 8.57
CA GLY A 35 0.27 -20.82 7.66
C GLY A 35 -0.96 -20.80 6.74
N LEU A 36 -1.71 -19.69 6.70
CA LEU A 36 -2.85 -19.54 5.80
C LEU A 36 -2.43 -19.38 4.33
N LEU A 37 -1.20 -18.93 4.06
CA LEU A 37 -0.67 -18.90 2.70
C LEU A 37 0.08 -20.19 2.34
N PRO A 38 -0.01 -20.65 1.08
CA PRO A 38 0.84 -21.72 0.56
C PRO A 38 2.33 -21.37 0.71
N ALA A 39 3.17 -22.39 0.92
CA ALA A 39 4.61 -22.21 0.95
C ALA A 39 5.14 -21.58 -0.36
N PRO A 40 6.11 -20.65 -0.29
CA PRO A 40 6.91 -20.26 0.88
C PRO A 40 6.30 -19.11 1.73
N GLY A 41 5.06 -18.69 1.48
CA GLY A 41 4.51 -17.45 2.03
C GLY A 41 4.98 -16.23 1.24
N LEU A 42 4.85 -15.04 1.83
CA LEU A 42 5.29 -13.78 1.22
C LEU A 42 6.52 -13.22 1.91
N LYS A 43 7.43 -12.72 1.10
CA LYS A 43 8.56 -11.90 1.53
C LYS A 43 8.30 -10.47 1.10
N VAL A 44 8.24 -9.55 2.05
CA VAL A 44 7.97 -8.13 1.82
C VAL A 44 9.17 -7.33 2.27
N THR A 45 9.63 -6.40 1.42
CA THR A 45 10.72 -5.48 1.76
C THR A 45 10.13 -4.13 2.13
N GLU A 46 10.51 -3.61 3.28
CA GLU A 46 10.09 -2.32 3.81
C GLU A 46 11.28 -1.34 3.77
N ASP A 47 11.03 -0.14 3.26
CA ASP A 47 12.02 0.95 3.20
C ASP A 47 11.83 1.96 4.36
N GLY A 48 10.99 1.60 5.34
CA GLY A 48 10.69 2.46 6.48
C GLY A 48 9.95 3.75 6.10
N GLY A 49 9.33 3.80 4.91
CA GLY A 49 8.66 4.97 4.37
C GLY A 49 9.61 6.03 3.81
N ALA A 50 10.84 5.64 3.48
CA ALA A 50 11.87 6.56 2.98
C ALA A 50 11.50 7.17 1.62
N ALA A 51 10.83 6.42 0.74
CA ALA A 51 10.27 6.90 -0.52
C ALA A 51 8.77 7.27 -0.40
N GLY A 52 8.32 7.72 0.78
CA GLY A 52 6.92 8.12 1.05
C GLY A 52 6.18 7.16 1.97
N CYS A 53 4.89 7.40 2.21
CA CYS A 53 4.09 6.67 3.22
C CYS A 53 3.80 5.19 2.88
N GLY A 54 4.12 4.73 1.66
CA GLY A 54 3.77 3.39 1.18
C GLY A 54 4.71 2.26 1.60
N GLY A 55 5.98 2.53 1.90
CA GLY A 55 7.00 1.49 2.04
C GLY A 55 7.10 0.81 3.42
N LYS A 56 5.98 0.75 4.16
CA LYS A 56 5.85 0.00 5.42
C LYS A 56 4.66 -0.95 5.35
N LEU A 57 4.71 -2.03 6.14
CA LEU A 57 3.53 -2.83 6.47
C LEU A 57 2.61 -2.03 7.38
N TRP A 58 1.33 -1.99 7.00
CA TRP A 58 0.30 -1.34 7.79
C TRP A 58 -0.60 -2.39 8.44
N PRO A 59 -0.99 -2.22 9.72
CA PRO A 59 -1.90 -3.16 10.39
C PRO A 59 -3.22 -3.39 9.62
N ALA A 60 -3.71 -2.36 8.92
CA ALA A 60 -4.88 -2.47 8.06
C ALA A 60 -4.65 -3.39 6.85
N GLY A 61 -3.48 -3.28 6.19
CA GLY A 61 -3.11 -4.16 5.08
C GLY A 61 -2.97 -5.61 5.50
N GLU A 62 -2.37 -5.86 6.67
CA GLU A 62 -2.31 -7.21 7.24
C GLU A 62 -3.69 -7.78 7.56
N LEU A 63 -4.55 -6.98 8.21
CA LEU A 63 -5.91 -7.40 8.57
C LEU A 63 -6.73 -7.72 7.32
N LEU A 64 -6.65 -6.86 6.29
CA LEU A 64 -7.33 -7.08 5.03
C LEU A 64 -6.79 -8.34 4.32
N SER A 65 -5.47 -8.55 4.33
CA SER A 65 -4.87 -9.77 3.77
C SER A 65 -5.41 -11.03 4.45
N ARG A 66 -5.45 -11.07 5.79
CA ARG A 66 -6.03 -12.21 6.53
C ARG A 66 -7.50 -12.41 6.20
N TYR A 67 -8.27 -11.33 6.09
CA TYR A 67 -9.68 -11.40 5.72
C TYR A 67 -9.84 -12.02 4.33
N MET A 68 -9.11 -11.53 3.33
CA MET A 68 -9.19 -12.02 1.95
C MET A 68 -8.76 -13.49 1.83
N ILE A 69 -7.75 -13.91 2.59
CA ILE A 69 -7.32 -15.31 2.64
C ILE A 69 -8.41 -16.19 3.25
N ARG A 70 -8.96 -15.81 4.42
CA ARG A 70 -9.99 -16.60 5.12
C ARG A 70 -11.32 -16.67 4.38
N THR A 71 -11.65 -15.64 3.62
CA THR A 71 -12.90 -15.55 2.85
C THR A 71 -12.73 -15.97 1.40
N ASN A 72 -11.57 -16.52 1.02
CA ASN A 72 -11.22 -16.84 -0.35
C ASN A 72 -12.26 -17.71 -1.05
N ASP A 73 -12.79 -18.73 -0.38
CA ASP A 73 -13.78 -19.65 -0.94
C ASP A 73 -15.07 -18.94 -1.39
N GLN A 74 -15.38 -17.78 -0.81
CA GLN A 74 -16.56 -16.98 -1.19
C GLN A 74 -16.33 -16.21 -2.49
N TYR A 75 -15.08 -15.94 -2.86
CA TYR A 75 -14.70 -15.02 -3.93
C TYR A 75 -13.85 -15.67 -5.04
N ASN A 76 -13.31 -16.86 -4.79
CA ASN A 76 -12.48 -17.60 -5.73
C ASN A 76 -13.27 -17.90 -7.01
N GLY A 77 -12.66 -17.63 -8.17
CA GLY A 77 -13.31 -17.76 -9.48
C GLY A 77 -14.43 -16.75 -9.79
N LYS A 78 -14.89 -15.94 -8.84
CA LYS A 78 -15.90 -14.89 -9.08
C LYS A 78 -15.29 -13.60 -9.60
N PHE A 79 -14.08 -13.30 -9.14
CA PHE A 79 -13.33 -12.12 -9.54
C PHE A 79 -11.97 -12.55 -10.10
N THR A 80 -11.71 -12.11 -11.31
CA THR A 80 -10.49 -12.41 -12.08
C THR A 80 -9.65 -11.16 -12.31
N ASN A 81 -10.22 -9.97 -12.08
CA ASN A 81 -9.56 -8.68 -12.26
C ASN A 81 -9.65 -7.92 -10.93
N ILE A 82 -8.52 -7.67 -10.28
CA ILE A 82 -8.43 -7.05 -8.95
C ILE A 82 -7.49 -5.85 -9.05
N LEU A 83 -7.97 -4.66 -8.64
CA LEU A 83 -7.18 -3.44 -8.55
C LEU A 83 -7.01 -3.06 -7.07
N GLU A 84 -5.77 -2.97 -6.62
CA GLU A 84 -5.40 -2.43 -5.30
C GLU A 84 -4.92 -0.99 -5.48
N LEU A 85 -5.54 -0.06 -4.76
CA LEU A 85 -5.22 1.37 -4.77
C LEU A 85 -4.53 1.73 -3.46
N GLY A 86 -3.47 2.53 -3.52
CA GLY A 86 -2.68 2.89 -2.33
C GLY A 86 -2.06 1.64 -1.69
N SER A 87 -1.46 0.82 -2.53
CA SER A 87 -1.03 -0.53 -2.17
C SER A 87 0.15 -0.56 -1.20
N GLY A 88 0.90 0.54 -1.10
CA GLY A 88 2.15 0.64 -0.36
C GLY A 88 3.12 -0.46 -0.77
N THR A 89 3.39 -1.40 0.14
CA THR A 89 4.22 -2.58 -0.11
C THR A 89 3.60 -3.61 -1.07
N GLY A 90 2.32 -3.46 -1.42
CA GLY A 90 1.58 -4.40 -2.27
C GLY A 90 1.06 -5.64 -1.54
N LEU A 91 1.06 -5.62 -0.20
CA LEU A 91 0.82 -6.80 0.61
C LEU A 91 -0.48 -7.54 0.25
N VAL A 92 -1.59 -6.82 0.11
CA VAL A 92 -2.91 -7.43 -0.04
C VAL A 92 -3.05 -8.09 -1.40
N GLY A 93 -2.70 -7.37 -2.46
CA GLY A 93 -2.72 -7.89 -3.83
C GLY A 93 -1.80 -9.09 -4.00
N LEU A 94 -0.58 -9.02 -3.44
CA LEU A 94 0.36 -10.14 -3.45
C LEU A 94 -0.15 -11.35 -2.66
N ALA A 95 -0.84 -11.14 -1.53
CA ALA A 95 -1.43 -12.23 -0.74
C ALA A 95 -2.51 -12.96 -1.54
N ILE A 96 -3.38 -12.22 -2.23
CA ILE A 96 -4.42 -12.79 -3.09
C ILE A 96 -3.79 -13.55 -4.27
N ALA A 97 -2.82 -12.93 -4.95
CA ALA A 97 -2.12 -13.54 -6.09
C ALA A 97 -1.41 -14.84 -5.67
N SER A 98 -0.75 -14.85 -4.51
CA SER A 98 -0.08 -16.03 -3.97
C SER A 98 -1.08 -17.14 -3.62
N LEU A 99 -2.20 -16.80 -2.99
CA LEU A 99 -3.23 -17.75 -2.61
C LEU A 99 -3.89 -18.41 -3.82
N ARG A 100 -4.07 -17.64 -4.90
CA ARG A 100 -4.75 -18.07 -6.13
C ARG A 100 -3.80 -18.31 -7.29
N ARG A 101 -2.54 -18.67 -7.02
CA ARG A 101 -1.49 -18.85 -8.04
C ARG A 101 -1.85 -19.80 -9.19
N GLU A 102 -2.73 -20.77 -8.95
CA GLU A 102 -3.17 -21.74 -9.96
C GLU A 102 -4.31 -21.21 -10.87
N GLN A 103 -4.93 -20.08 -10.50
CA GLN A 103 -5.98 -19.44 -11.28
C GLN A 103 -5.38 -18.64 -12.45
N LYS A 104 -5.39 -19.25 -13.65
CA LYS A 104 -4.71 -18.71 -14.85
C LYS A 104 -5.24 -17.38 -15.39
N ASP A 105 -6.50 -17.05 -15.12
CA ASP A 105 -7.14 -15.83 -15.61
C ASP A 105 -7.10 -14.67 -14.60
N LEU A 106 -6.50 -14.90 -13.42
CA LEU A 106 -6.36 -13.87 -12.39
C LEU A 106 -5.34 -12.80 -12.79
N LYS A 107 -5.77 -11.55 -12.70
CA LYS A 107 -4.96 -10.34 -12.87
C LYS A 107 -5.12 -9.48 -11.63
N VAL A 108 -4.00 -9.19 -10.98
CA VAL A 108 -3.93 -8.29 -9.82
C VAL A 108 -3.04 -7.11 -10.19
N TRP A 109 -3.63 -5.92 -10.21
CA TRP A 109 -2.89 -4.66 -10.38
C TRP A 109 -2.70 -4.03 -9.02
N VAL A 110 -1.44 -3.94 -8.62
CA VAL A 110 -1.01 -3.28 -7.40
C VAL A 110 -0.56 -1.89 -7.80
N THR A 111 -1.26 -0.86 -7.33
CA THR A 111 -1.00 0.52 -7.71
C THR A 111 -0.78 1.41 -6.49
N ASP A 112 0.18 2.31 -6.62
CA ASP A 112 0.49 3.34 -5.65
C ASP A 112 0.92 4.61 -6.39
N GLN A 113 1.08 5.72 -5.66
CA GLN A 113 1.58 6.95 -6.24
C GLN A 113 3.08 6.83 -6.58
N GLU A 114 3.52 7.54 -7.60
CA GLU A 114 4.95 7.79 -7.79
C GLU A 114 5.46 8.62 -6.61
N TYR A 115 6.64 8.28 -6.08
CA TYR A 115 7.29 9.13 -5.10
C TYR A 115 7.71 10.46 -5.75
N VAL A 116 6.93 11.51 -5.51
CA VAL A 116 7.30 12.87 -5.88
C VAL A 116 8.06 13.49 -4.70
N GLY A 117 9.33 13.14 -4.56
CA GLY A 117 10.23 13.88 -3.68
C GLY A 117 10.30 15.35 -4.11
N MET A 118 10.28 16.27 -3.15
CA MET A 118 10.23 17.73 -3.36
C MET A 118 11.14 18.15 -4.54
N LEU A 119 10.55 18.65 -5.63
CA LEU A 119 11.28 19.27 -6.73
C LEU A 119 11.92 20.57 -6.19
N THR A 120 13.09 20.47 -5.58
CA THR A 120 13.89 21.66 -5.32
C THR A 120 14.37 22.17 -6.67
N ASN A 121 13.82 23.30 -7.11
CA ASN A 121 14.40 24.10 -8.18
C ASN A 121 15.84 24.46 -7.76
N ALA A 122 16.81 23.68 -8.22
CA ALA A 122 18.20 24.10 -8.20
C ALA A 122 18.32 25.20 -9.25
N GLY A 123 18.07 26.43 -8.82
CA GLY A 123 18.34 27.62 -9.62
C GLY A 123 19.81 27.60 -10.04
N SER A 124 20.04 27.55 -11.34
CA SER A 124 21.30 27.85 -12.01
C SER A 124 21.20 29.20 -12.68
#